data_AF-A0A399WX75-F1
#
_entry.id   AF-A0A399WX75-F1
#
_cell.length_a   1.000
_cell.length_b   1.000
_cell.length_c   1.000
_cell.angle_alpha   90.00
_cell.angle_beta   90.00
_cell.angle_gamma   90.00
#
_symmetry.space_group_name_H-M   'P 1'
#
loop_
_entity.id
_entity.type
_entity.pdbx_description
1 polymer ?
#
loop_
_entity_poly.entity_id
_entity_poly.type
_entity_poly.pdbx_seq_one_letter_code
_entity_poly.pdbx_strand_id
1 'polypeptide(L)'
;MIRRTLLYSVPIIAVFSLIGAAVLNSLDVRTSATLLPASYDDNVAFSQLNIKARAVNEGGGSTAVNDLVNELFATFSTTVATDVKTRIVNSELLYQANQRGGVSETAVVQVVNGLQVKFNTPEFSKTDVYEVRKLRQALQLLAPQFVGHGRQSEQSSVGDVNSTIVPEMSPAEAVFVALAMLNQKKSNPNYQLTQAERSAMWTDLHSTKIGQTLDDDPVKTEQISEAIADKIPTMSSAELLAIPHRALDILGIEN
;
A
#
# COMPACT_ATOMS: atom_id res chain seq x y z
N MET A 1 -19.33 -6.02 -49.64
CA MET A 1 -19.93 -5.48 -48.41
C MET A 1 -19.12 -6.04 -47.23
N ILE A 2 -18.05 -5.34 -46.84
CA ILE A 2 -17.05 -5.81 -45.87
C ILE A 2 -17.27 -5.05 -44.56
N ARG A 3 -17.77 -5.73 -43.53
CA ARG A 3 -17.84 -5.18 -42.17
C ARG A 3 -16.42 -5.18 -41.59
N ARG A 4 -15.79 -4.01 -41.56
CA ARG A 4 -14.60 -3.75 -40.75
C ARG A 4 -15.03 -3.68 -39.28
N THR A 5 -14.79 -4.74 -38.54
CA THR A 5 -14.76 -4.74 -37.08
C THR A 5 -13.54 -3.94 -36.63
N LEU A 6 -13.75 -2.65 -36.34
CA LEU A 6 -12.79 -1.84 -35.60
C LEU A 6 -12.76 -2.38 -34.16
N LEU A 7 -11.85 -3.32 -33.92
CA LEU A 7 -11.35 -3.64 -32.58
C LEU A 7 -10.71 -2.36 -32.03
N TYR A 8 -11.48 -1.61 -31.25
CA TYR A 8 -10.94 -0.60 -30.37
C TYR A 8 -10.12 -1.34 -29.30
N SER A 9 -8.83 -1.51 -29.56
CA SER A 9 -7.83 -1.82 -28.56
C SER A 9 -7.72 -0.63 -27.61
N VAL A 10 -8.68 -0.52 -26.69
CA VAL A 10 -8.56 0.33 -25.51
C VAL A 10 -7.32 -0.16 -24.77
N PRO A 11 -6.33 0.69 -24.46
CA PRO A 11 -5.09 0.24 -23.83
C PRO A 11 -5.42 -0.29 -22.43
N ILE A 12 -5.49 -1.61 -22.32
CA ILE A 12 -5.62 -2.36 -21.08
C ILE A 12 -4.28 -2.30 -20.33
N ILE A 13 -3.77 -1.10 -20.06
CA ILE A 13 -2.52 -0.88 -19.32
C ILE A 13 -2.78 0.01 -18.10
N ALA A 14 -3.81 0.86 -18.13
CA ALA A 14 -4.15 1.75 -17.01
C ALA A 14 -4.88 1.07 -15.83
N VAL A 15 -5.42 -0.15 -16.04
CA VAL A 15 -6.21 -0.87 -15.03
C VAL A 15 -5.38 -1.90 -14.25
N PHE A 16 -4.18 -2.22 -14.73
CA PHE A 16 -3.33 -3.27 -14.14
C PHE A 16 -2.44 -2.78 -13.01
N SER A 17 -2.38 -1.50 -12.68
CA SER A 17 -1.27 -1.02 -11.85
C SER A 17 -1.41 -1.28 -10.35
N LEU A 18 -2.62 -1.23 -9.79
CA LEU A 18 -2.78 -1.40 -8.34
C LEU A 18 -2.76 -2.86 -7.87
N ILE A 19 -3.08 -3.81 -8.77
CA ILE A 19 -3.23 -5.24 -8.43
C ILE A 19 -2.66 -6.17 -9.52
N GLY A 20 -2.56 -5.70 -10.76
CA GLY A 20 -2.39 -6.55 -11.94
C GLY A 20 -0.98 -6.67 -12.55
N ALA A 21 -0.10 -5.69 -12.35
CA ALA A 21 1.28 -5.73 -12.87
C ALA A 21 2.09 -6.85 -12.20
N ALA A 22 1.71 -7.24 -10.99
CA ALA A 22 2.35 -8.35 -10.28
C ALA A 22 1.64 -9.71 -10.49
N VAL A 23 0.49 -9.77 -11.19
CA VAL A 23 -0.22 -11.03 -11.50
C VAL A 23 0.01 -11.49 -12.94
N LEU A 24 0.19 -10.55 -13.88
CA LEU A 24 0.56 -10.91 -15.26
C LEU A 24 2.06 -11.19 -15.42
N ASN A 25 2.93 -10.53 -14.65
CA ASN A 25 4.35 -10.90 -14.62
C ASN A 25 4.57 -12.31 -14.02
N SER A 26 3.62 -12.88 -13.27
CA SER A 26 3.69 -14.28 -12.81
C SER A 26 3.10 -15.29 -13.79
N LEU A 27 2.36 -14.86 -14.82
CA LEU A 27 1.79 -15.76 -15.83
C LEU A 27 2.71 -15.93 -17.06
N ASP A 28 3.58 -14.98 -17.36
CA ASP A 28 4.65 -15.15 -18.36
C ASP A 28 5.97 -15.71 -17.77
N VAL A 29 6.12 -15.75 -16.43
CA VAL A 29 7.32 -16.31 -15.75
C VAL A 29 7.11 -17.79 -15.41
N ARG A 30 6.62 -18.57 -16.39
CA ARG A 30 6.72 -20.04 -16.40
C ARG A 30 7.42 -20.56 -17.65
N THR A 31 8.39 -19.84 -18.21
CA THR A 31 9.48 -20.43 -19.02
C THR A 31 10.60 -19.40 -19.18
N SER A 32 11.50 -19.34 -18.20
CA SER A 32 12.95 -19.17 -18.38
C SER A 32 13.55 -18.71 -17.06
N ALA A 33 14.58 -19.42 -16.59
CA ALA A 33 15.55 -18.88 -15.68
C ALA A 33 16.20 -17.66 -16.36
N THR A 34 15.70 -16.46 -16.06
CA THR A 34 16.26 -15.21 -16.55
C THR A 34 16.35 -14.26 -15.38
N LEU A 35 17.60 -13.96 -15.06
CA LEU A 35 18.12 -12.99 -14.10
C LEU A 35 17.12 -11.86 -13.82
N LEU A 36 16.78 -11.69 -12.54
CA LEU A 36 16.15 -10.48 -12.02
C LEU A 36 16.84 -9.26 -12.64
N PRO A 37 16.10 -8.27 -13.19
CA PRO A 37 16.72 -7.02 -13.60
C PRO A 37 17.47 -6.45 -12.38
N ALA A 38 18.70 -5.98 -12.63
CA ALA A 38 19.66 -5.54 -11.64
C ALA A 38 18.99 -4.78 -10.48
N SER A 39 19.21 -5.28 -9.27
CA SER A 39 18.78 -4.76 -7.98
C SER A 39 18.43 -3.27 -7.98
N TYR A 40 17.14 -2.96 -8.06
CA TYR A 40 16.65 -1.73 -7.47
C TYR A 40 16.83 -1.93 -5.96
N ASP A 41 17.88 -1.31 -5.41
CA ASP A 41 18.20 -1.38 -3.98
C ASP A 41 17.02 -0.76 -3.23
N ASP A 42 16.23 -1.56 -2.52
CA ASP A 42 15.05 -1.10 -1.77
C ASP A 42 15.40 0.11 -0.89
N ASN A 43 16.63 0.17 -0.38
CA ASN A 43 17.12 1.29 0.41
C ASN A 43 17.16 2.61 -0.39
N VAL A 44 17.41 2.57 -1.70
CA VAL A 44 17.40 3.74 -2.58
C VAL A 44 15.98 4.27 -2.77
N ALA A 45 15.00 3.39 -2.95
CA ALA A 45 13.58 3.75 -3.12
C ALA A 45 13.05 4.49 -1.88
N PHE A 46 13.22 3.88 -0.71
CA PHE A 46 12.81 4.48 0.56
C PHE A 46 13.58 5.77 0.85
N SER A 47 14.86 5.84 0.47
CA SER A 47 15.66 7.07 0.60
C SER A 47 15.10 8.21 -0.26
N GLN A 48 14.74 7.96 -1.52
CA GLN A 48 14.13 8.98 -2.38
C GLN A 48 12.78 9.44 -1.84
N LEU A 49 11.92 8.50 -1.43
CA LEU A 49 10.65 8.83 -0.78
C LEU A 49 10.85 9.72 0.46
N ASN A 50 11.82 9.37 1.30
CA ASN A 50 12.15 10.11 2.51
C ASN A 50 12.71 11.51 2.21
N ILE A 51 13.52 11.67 1.16
CA ILE A 51 14.01 12.99 0.69
C ILE A 51 12.84 13.86 0.21
N LYS A 52 11.91 13.31 -0.57
CA LYS A 52 10.74 14.04 -1.06
C LYS A 52 9.79 14.41 0.10
N ALA A 53 9.61 13.52 1.07
CA ALA A 53 8.82 13.79 2.26
C ALA A 53 9.41 14.94 3.09
N ARG A 54 10.74 14.95 3.27
CA ARG A 54 11.44 16.05 3.93
C ARG A 54 11.20 17.39 3.23
N ALA A 55 11.23 17.43 1.90
CA ALA A 55 10.97 18.65 1.15
C ALA A 55 9.55 19.19 1.36
N VAL A 56 8.55 18.31 1.55
CA VAL A 56 7.18 18.72 1.94
C VAL A 56 7.20 19.32 3.35
N ASN A 57 7.83 18.64 4.32
CA ASN A 57 7.91 19.09 5.71
C ASN A 57 8.66 20.43 5.88
N GLU A 58 9.60 20.74 4.98
CA GLU A 58 10.35 22.01 4.96
C GLU A 58 9.58 23.15 4.24
N GLY A 59 8.30 22.95 3.90
CA GLY A 59 7.43 23.98 3.31
C GLY A 59 7.44 24.03 1.79
N GLY A 60 7.81 22.94 1.11
CA GLY A 60 7.97 22.87 -0.36
C GLY A 60 6.70 23.03 -1.21
N GLY A 61 5.54 23.28 -0.60
CA GLY A 61 4.28 23.59 -1.28
C GLY A 61 3.76 22.48 -2.21
N SER A 62 2.95 22.86 -3.21
CA SER A 62 2.27 21.91 -4.12
C SER A 62 3.22 21.09 -4.98
N THR A 63 4.33 21.67 -5.43
CA THR A 63 5.32 20.95 -6.24
C THR A 63 5.96 19.82 -5.45
N ALA A 64 6.39 20.07 -4.20
CA ALA A 64 6.98 19.04 -3.35
C ALA A 64 5.98 17.90 -3.03
N VAL A 65 4.70 18.24 -2.79
CA VAL A 65 3.65 17.25 -2.56
C VAL A 65 3.42 16.39 -3.81
N ASN A 66 3.37 17.00 -4.99
CA ASN A 66 3.21 16.25 -6.25
C ASN A 66 4.40 15.32 -6.51
N ASP A 67 5.63 15.77 -6.25
CA ASP A 67 6.83 14.94 -6.33
C ASP A 67 6.76 13.75 -5.36
N LEU A 68 6.36 13.99 -4.12
CA LEU A 68 6.18 12.94 -3.11
C LEU A 68 5.16 11.89 -3.56
N VAL A 69 4.00 12.32 -4.06
CA VAL A 69 2.96 11.39 -4.54
C VAL A 69 3.43 10.61 -5.77
N ASN A 70 4.22 11.21 -6.65
CA ASN A 70 4.80 10.46 -7.77
C ASN A 70 5.82 9.42 -7.31
N GLU A 71 6.69 9.78 -6.36
CA GLU A 71 7.69 8.85 -5.79
C GLU A 71 7.03 7.70 -5.02
N LEU A 72 5.92 7.96 -4.33
CA LEU A 72 5.10 6.95 -3.65
C LEU A 72 4.71 5.83 -4.63
N PHE A 73 4.17 6.18 -5.80
CA PHE A 73 3.77 5.17 -6.79
C PHE A 73 4.96 4.56 -7.53
N ALA A 74 6.04 5.31 -7.73
CA ALA A 74 7.28 4.80 -8.30
C ALA A 74 7.93 3.72 -7.41
N THR A 75 7.88 3.89 -6.08
CA THR A 75 8.39 2.93 -5.09
C THR A 75 7.77 1.54 -5.28
N PHE A 76 6.50 1.46 -5.67
CA PHE A 76 5.80 0.20 -5.95
C PHE A 76 5.73 -0.15 -7.43
N SER A 77 6.50 0.54 -8.29
CA SER A 77 6.47 0.37 -9.76
C SER A 77 5.04 0.40 -10.34
N THR A 78 4.19 1.26 -9.77
CA THR A 78 2.76 1.29 -10.00
C THR A 78 2.37 2.54 -10.80
N THR A 79 1.60 2.40 -11.87
CA THR A 79 1.08 3.53 -12.67
C THR A 79 -0.41 3.79 -12.40
N VAL A 80 -0.76 4.76 -11.57
CA VAL A 80 -2.18 5.11 -11.34
C VAL A 80 -2.67 6.20 -12.28
N ALA A 81 -3.99 6.28 -12.45
CA ALA A 81 -4.65 7.35 -13.19
C ALA A 81 -4.36 8.73 -12.57
N THR A 82 -4.26 9.76 -13.41
CA THR A 82 -3.85 11.12 -12.99
C THR A 82 -4.80 11.71 -11.96
N ASP A 83 -6.10 11.48 -12.09
CA ASP A 83 -7.14 11.95 -11.17
C ASP A 83 -7.00 11.34 -9.77
N VAL A 84 -6.62 10.07 -9.66
CA VAL A 84 -6.28 9.42 -8.37
C VAL A 84 -5.10 10.15 -7.71
N LYS A 85 -4.04 10.47 -8.46
CA LYS A 85 -2.91 11.25 -7.93
C LYS A 85 -3.34 12.64 -7.48
N THR A 86 -4.13 13.34 -8.30
CA THR A 86 -4.62 14.69 -8.00
C THR A 86 -5.40 14.72 -6.69
N ARG A 87 -6.27 13.74 -6.43
CA ARG A 87 -7.01 13.64 -5.15
C ARG A 87 -6.08 13.50 -3.95
N ILE A 88 -5.05 12.66 -4.06
CA ILE A 88 -4.06 12.48 -2.99
C ILE A 88 -3.27 13.77 -2.76
N VAL A 89 -2.81 14.42 -3.84
CA VAL A 89 -2.09 15.72 -3.77
C VAL A 89 -2.95 16.79 -3.11
N ASN A 90 -4.21 16.93 -3.52
CA ASN A 90 -5.13 17.92 -2.94
C ASN A 90 -5.37 17.66 -1.45
N SER A 91 -5.64 16.41 -1.07
CA SER A 91 -5.86 16.04 0.33
C SER A 91 -4.61 16.25 1.18
N GLU A 92 -3.43 15.92 0.65
CA GLU A 92 -2.15 16.16 1.34
C GLU A 92 -1.90 17.66 1.53
N LEU A 93 -2.19 18.50 0.52
CA LEU A 93 -2.08 19.96 0.66
C LEU A 93 -3.02 20.51 1.75
N LEU A 94 -4.27 20.02 1.81
CA LEU A 94 -5.21 20.40 2.87
C LEU A 94 -4.75 19.93 4.24
N TYR A 95 -4.14 18.74 4.33
CA TYR A 95 -3.55 18.22 5.56
C TYR A 95 -2.40 19.11 6.04
N GLN A 96 -1.46 19.44 5.15
CA GLN A 96 -0.32 20.32 5.44
C GLN A 96 -0.76 21.75 5.81
N ALA A 97 -1.87 22.24 5.23
CA ALA A 97 -2.47 23.52 5.57
C ALA A 97 -3.33 23.50 6.85
N ASN A 98 -3.39 22.38 7.58
CA ASN A 98 -4.25 22.14 8.74
C ASN A 98 -5.77 22.31 8.46
N GLN A 99 -6.18 22.21 7.19
CA GLN A 99 -7.58 22.31 6.77
C GLN A 99 -8.30 20.95 6.77
N ARG A 100 -7.55 19.85 6.91
CA ARG A 100 -8.06 18.48 6.95
C ARG A 100 -7.28 17.62 7.93
N GLY A 101 -7.97 16.86 8.78
CA GLY A 101 -7.36 15.90 9.73
C GLY A 101 -6.58 14.77 9.06
N GLY A 102 -5.89 13.97 9.87
CA GLY A 102 -5.18 12.80 9.39
C GLY A 102 -6.11 11.65 9.02
N VAL A 103 -5.54 10.60 8.44
CA VAL A 103 -6.21 9.35 8.11
C VAL A 103 -5.89 8.32 9.18
N SER A 104 -6.92 7.73 9.80
CA SER A 104 -6.74 6.73 10.86
C SER A 104 -6.21 5.39 10.32
N GLU A 105 -5.48 4.64 11.15
CA GLU A 105 -5.08 3.27 10.84
C GLU A 105 -6.27 2.34 10.56
N THR A 106 -7.41 2.56 11.22
CA THR A 106 -8.64 1.80 10.96
C THR A 106 -9.11 1.95 9.52
N ALA A 107 -8.97 3.14 8.92
CA ALA A 107 -9.34 3.36 7.51
C ALA A 107 -8.44 2.53 6.57
N VAL A 108 -7.14 2.43 6.87
CA VAL A 108 -6.21 1.55 6.12
C VAL A 108 -6.63 0.09 6.23
N VAL A 109 -6.99 -0.37 7.44
CA VAL A 109 -7.51 -1.73 7.66
C VAL A 109 -8.77 -1.98 6.82
N GLN A 110 -9.68 -1.01 6.77
CA GLN A 110 -10.91 -1.10 5.98
C GLN A 110 -10.63 -1.20 4.48
N VAL A 111 -9.64 -0.45 3.95
CA VAL A 111 -9.23 -0.58 2.54
C VAL A 111 -8.70 -1.99 2.25
N VAL A 112 -7.74 -2.46 3.04
CA VAL A 112 -7.10 -3.76 2.81
C VAL A 112 -8.11 -4.90 2.92
N ASN A 113 -8.95 -4.89 3.96
CA ASN A 113 -9.97 -5.91 4.16
C ASN A 113 -11.12 -5.79 3.14
N GLY A 114 -11.46 -4.57 2.70
CA GLY A 114 -12.42 -4.35 1.63
C GLY A 114 -11.95 -4.93 0.30
N LEU A 115 -10.66 -4.82 -0.01
CA LEU A 115 -10.05 -5.46 -1.18
C LEU A 115 -10.06 -6.99 -1.05
N GLN A 116 -9.73 -7.53 0.14
CA GLN A 116 -9.85 -8.98 0.39
C GLN A 116 -11.25 -9.50 0.06
N VAL A 117 -12.31 -8.81 0.52
CA VAL A 117 -13.69 -9.17 0.21
C VAL A 117 -13.99 -9.01 -1.29
N LYS A 118 -13.53 -7.93 -1.93
CA LYS A 118 -13.77 -7.67 -3.35
C LYS A 118 -13.15 -8.74 -4.25
N PHE A 119 -11.95 -9.21 -3.91
CA PHE A 119 -11.21 -10.23 -4.65
C PHE A 119 -11.45 -11.66 -4.15
N ASN A 120 -12.21 -11.82 -3.07
CA ASN A 120 -12.44 -13.11 -2.42
C ASN A 120 -11.12 -13.85 -2.10
N THR A 121 -10.09 -13.11 -1.67
CA THR A 121 -8.81 -13.72 -1.28
C THR A 121 -8.94 -14.44 0.06
N PRO A 122 -8.05 -15.40 0.39
CA PRO A 122 -8.15 -16.17 1.64
C PRO A 122 -8.11 -15.31 2.91
N GLU A 123 -8.64 -15.83 4.02
CA GLU A 123 -8.77 -15.08 5.28
C GLU A 123 -7.44 -14.55 5.84
N PHE A 124 -6.34 -15.28 5.64
CA PHE A 124 -5.00 -14.86 6.07
C PHE A 124 -4.50 -13.59 5.35
N SER A 125 -5.16 -13.14 4.28
CA SER A 125 -4.86 -11.87 3.62
C SER A 125 -5.49 -10.64 4.32
N LYS A 126 -6.38 -10.84 5.29
CA LYS A 126 -6.94 -9.75 6.10
C LYS A 126 -5.91 -9.18 7.06
N THR A 127 -6.04 -7.89 7.32
CA THR A 127 -5.20 -7.16 8.28
C THR A 127 -5.99 -6.62 9.47
N ASP A 128 -5.26 -6.16 10.49
CA ASP A 128 -5.79 -5.45 11.65
C ASP A 128 -4.91 -4.22 11.98
N VAL A 129 -5.37 -3.42 12.95
CA VAL A 129 -4.68 -2.19 13.35
C VAL A 129 -3.27 -2.47 13.88
N TYR A 130 -3.08 -3.61 14.56
CA TYR A 130 -1.78 -3.98 15.10
C TYR A 130 -0.75 -4.25 13.99
N GLU A 131 -1.12 -4.98 12.94
CA GLU A 131 -0.24 -5.18 11.78
C GLU A 131 0.08 -3.88 11.05
N VAL A 132 -0.92 -3.00 10.87
CA VAL A 132 -0.69 -1.67 10.28
C VAL A 132 0.31 -0.88 11.11
N ARG A 133 0.14 -0.86 12.44
CA ARG A 133 1.05 -0.20 13.36
C ARG A 133 2.46 -0.80 13.32
N LYS A 134 2.57 -2.12 13.34
CA LYS A 134 3.85 -2.85 13.23
C LYS A 134 4.57 -2.49 11.94
N LEU A 135 3.85 -2.45 10.81
CA LEU A 135 4.40 -2.05 9.52
C LEU A 135 4.89 -0.60 9.56
N ARG A 136 4.10 0.33 10.11
CA ARG A 136 4.51 1.74 10.25
C ARG A 136 5.76 1.90 11.12
N GLN A 137 5.88 1.16 12.21
CA GLN A 137 7.09 1.16 13.05
C GLN A 137 8.32 0.72 12.25
N ALA A 138 8.20 -0.31 11.42
CA ALA A 138 9.30 -0.75 10.55
C ALA A 138 9.62 0.32 9.49
N LEU A 139 8.61 0.91 8.87
CA LEU A 139 8.78 1.96 7.86
C LEU A 139 9.40 3.25 8.43
N GLN A 140 9.12 3.57 9.69
CA GLN A 140 9.72 4.73 10.36
C GLN A 140 11.25 4.63 10.46
N LEU A 141 11.81 3.42 10.51
CA LEU A 141 13.26 3.21 10.49
C LEU A 141 13.86 3.49 9.10
N LEU A 142 13.08 3.27 8.03
CA LEU A 142 13.54 3.40 6.65
C LEU A 142 13.30 4.80 6.07
N ALA A 143 12.13 5.38 6.37
CA ALA A 143 11.68 6.66 5.87
C ALA A 143 11.14 7.53 7.02
N PRO A 144 12.00 7.93 7.98
CA PRO A 144 11.58 8.63 9.18
C PRO A 144 10.85 9.93 8.88
N GLN A 145 11.25 10.69 7.85
CA GLN A 145 10.62 11.96 7.45
C GLN A 145 9.24 11.77 6.82
N PHE A 146 8.92 10.56 6.38
CA PHE A 146 7.65 10.24 5.74
C PHE A 146 6.65 9.60 6.72
N VAL A 147 7.12 8.74 7.64
CA VAL A 147 6.24 7.98 8.55
C VAL A 147 6.31 8.52 9.97
N GLY A 148 5.15 8.64 10.61
CA GLY A 148 5.06 9.04 12.02
C GLY A 148 5.30 10.53 12.28
N HIS A 149 5.39 11.35 11.23
CA HIS A 149 5.28 12.79 11.33
C HIS A 149 3.79 13.15 11.45
N GLY A 150 3.28 13.07 12.68
CA GLY A 150 2.06 13.79 13.04
C GLY A 150 2.26 15.28 12.79
N ARG A 151 1.17 16.04 12.77
CA ARG A 151 1.25 17.51 12.65
C ARG A 151 2.23 18.05 13.68
N GLN A 152 3.00 19.09 13.35
CA GLN A 152 3.92 19.74 14.31
C GLN A 152 3.21 20.18 15.61
N SER A 153 1.90 20.46 15.55
CA SER A 153 1.07 20.78 16.71
C SER A 153 0.73 19.59 17.61
N GLU A 154 0.90 18.36 17.12
CA GLU A 154 0.64 17.10 17.83
C GLU A 154 1.93 16.39 18.25
N GLN A 155 3.10 16.96 17.94
CA GLN A 155 4.37 16.48 18.45
C GLN A 155 4.35 16.62 19.97
N SER A 156 4.34 15.46 20.63
CA SER A 156 4.44 15.31 22.08
C SER A 156 5.45 16.31 22.64
N SER A 157 4.99 17.09 23.63
CA SER A 157 5.82 18.05 24.35
C SER A 157 7.16 17.41 24.73
N VAL A 158 8.25 18.19 24.57
CA VAL A 158 9.62 17.80 24.96
C VAL A 158 9.59 17.24 26.39
N GLY A 159 9.75 15.93 26.53
CA GLY A 159 9.66 15.22 27.82
C GLY A 159 8.84 13.92 27.79
N ASP A 160 8.06 13.67 26.74
CA ASP A 160 7.30 12.43 26.61
C ASP A 160 8.22 11.29 26.13
N VAL A 161 8.66 10.45 27.08
CA VAL A 161 9.68 9.40 26.86
C VAL A 161 9.17 8.26 25.96
N ASN A 162 7.87 8.25 25.65
CA ASN A 162 7.25 7.29 24.75
C ASN A 162 6.59 8.03 23.59
N SER A 163 7.37 8.44 22.58
CA SER A 163 6.83 8.94 21.31
C SER A 163 6.04 7.83 20.62
N THR A 164 4.79 7.67 21.05
CA THR A 164 3.86 6.70 20.51
C THR A 164 3.46 7.19 19.14
N ILE A 165 3.66 6.38 18.09
CA ILE A 165 3.22 6.73 16.74
C ILE A 165 1.75 7.13 16.80
N VAL A 166 1.43 8.35 16.34
CA VAL A 166 0.07 8.86 16.33
C VAL A 166 -0.82 7.91 15.52
N PRO A 167 -2.02 7.53 16.00
CA PRO A 167 -2.98 6.67 15.26
C PRO A 167 -3.39 7.20 13.89
N GLU A 168 -3.14 8.48 13.63
CA GLU A 168 -3.41 9.15 12.37
C GLU A 168 -2.13 9.30 11.52
N MET A 169 -2.35 9.48 10.21
CA MET A 169 -1.34 9.56 9.16
C MET A 169 -1.67 10.73 8.22
N SER A 170 -0.69 11.24 7.49
CA SER A 170 -1.01 12.09 6.34
C SER A 170 -1.76 11.28 5.26
N PRO A 171 -2.56 11.92 4.39
CA PRO A 171 -3.18 11.23 3.25
C PRO A 171 -2.18 10.45 2.37
N ALA A 172 -1.01 11.01 2.08
CA ALA A 172 0.03 10.31 1.31
C ALA A 172 0.62 9.13 2.09
N GLU A 173 0.90 9.28 3.39
CA GLU A 173 1.37 8.20 4.25
C GLU A 173 0.34 7.05 4.29
N ALA A 174 -0.94 7.35 4.47
CA ALA A 174 -1.98 6.32 4.54
C ALA A 174 -2.12 5.51 3.25
N VAL A 175 -2.04 6.16 2.08
CA VAL A 175 -2.02 5.46 0.79
C VAL A 175 -0.79 4.58 0.67
N PHE A 176 0.40 5.10 1.04
CA PHE A 176 1.63 4.32 1.03
C PHE A 176 1.54 3.09 1.93
N VAL A 177 1.06 3.26 3.17
CA VAL A 177 0.92 2.18 4.15
C VAL A 177 -0.09 1.13 3.66
N ALA A 178 -1.18 1.54 3.02
CA ALA A 178 -2.13 0.61 2.42
C ALA A 178 -1.47 -0.23 1.29
N LEU A 179 -0.72 0.41 0.40
CA LEU A 179 0.04 -0.29 -0.66
C LEU A 179 1.10 -1.24 -0.09
N ALA A 180 1.87 -0.76 0.88
CA ALA A 180 2.88 -1.56 1.56
C ALA A 180 2.24 -2.78 2.24
N MET A 181 1.10 -2.61 2.91
CA MET A 181 0.38 -3.71 3.56
C MET A 181 -0.12 -4.73 2.53
N LEU A 182 -0.69 -4.28 1.41
CA LEU A 182 -1.10 -5.18 0.33
C LEU A 182 0.10 -5.99 -0.22
N ASN A 183 1.26 -5.35 -0.38
CA ASN A 183 2.47 -6.04 -0.81
C ASN A 183 2.97 -7.05 0.24
N GLN A 184 2.97 -6.69 1.52
CA GLN A 184 3.32 -7.60 2.62
C GLN A 184 2.35 -8.80 2.67
N LYS A 185 1.05 -8.58 2.54
CA LYS A 185 0.05 -9.65 2.48
C LYS A 185 0.25 -10.57 1.27
N LYS A 186 0.72 -10.02 0.14
CA LYS A 186 0.99 -10.81 -1.06
C LYS A 186 2.24 -11.67 -0.95
N SER A 187 3.31 -11.18 -0.33
CA SER A 187 4.65 -11.77 -0.49
C SER A 187 5.33 -12.21 0.80
N ASN A 188 4.88 -11.77 1.98
CA ASN A 188 5.54 -12.04 3.25
C ASN A 188 4.71 -13.00 4.11
N PRO A 189 5.19 -14.23 4.36
CA PRO A 189 4.46 -15.21 5.19
C PRO A 189 4.16 -14.71 6.60
N ASN A 190 5.01 -13.84 7.16
CA ASN A 190 4.79 -13.26 8.49
C ASN A 190 3.58 -12.32 8.55
N TYR A 191 3.07 -11.88 7.40
CA TYR A 191 1.82 -11.14 7.29
C TYR A 191 0.69 -12.02 6.74
N GLN A 192 0.94 -13.23 6.24
CA GLN A 192 -0.09 -14.15 5.75
C GLN A 192 -0.63 -15.04 6.86
N LEU A 193 -1.14 -14.39 7.91
CA LEU A 193 -1.65 -15.03 9.11
C LEU A 193 -3.13 -14.71 9.30
N THR A 194 -3.91 -15.74 9.54
CA THR A 194 -5.26 -15.63 10.10
C THR A 194 -5.19 -15.06 11.52
N GLN A 195 -6.31 -14.53 12.00
CA GLN A 195 -6.36 -13.99 13.36
C GLN A 195 -6.04 -15.06 14.43
N ALA A 196 -6.45 -16.31 14.21
CA ALA A 196 -6.13 -17.43 15.10
C ALA A 196 -4.62 -17.74 15.12
N GLU A 197 -3.97 -17.79 13.96
CA GLU A 197 -2.51 -17.98 13.86
C GLU A 197 -1.77 -16.82 14.54
N ARG A 198 -2.21 -15.57 14.36
CA ARG A 198 -1.63 -14.41 15.04
C ARG A 198 -1.74 -14.50 16.56
N SER A 199 -2.92 -14.83 17.07
CA SER A 199 -3.13 -15.00 18.52
C SER A 199 -2.25 -16.11 19.08
N ALA A 200 -2.14 -17.25 18.38
CA ALA A 200 -1.29 -18.35 18.78
C ALA A 200 0.21 -17.95 18.81
N MET A 201 0.69 -17.26 17.77
CA MET A 201 2.07 -16.75 17.72
C MET A 201 2.35 -15.75 18.85
N TRP A 202 1.40 -14.85 19.15
CA TRP A 202 1.56 -13.91 20.26
C TRP A 202 1.72 -14.63 21.60
N THR A 203 0.93 -15.67 21.85
CA THR A 203 1.06 -16.50 23.05
C THR A 203 2.41 -17.24 23.08
N ASP A 204 2.88 -17.77 21.95
CA ASP A 204 4.14 -18.51 21.86
C ASP A 204 5.38 -17.61 22.05
N LEU A 205 5.38 -16.41 21.48
CA LEU A 205 6.42 -15.38 21.67
C LEU A 205 6.64 -15.03 23.14
N HIS A 206 5.58 -15.04 23.95
CA HIS A 206 5.67 -14.81 25.40
C HIS A 206 6.08 -16.06 26.19
N SER A 207 6.22 -17.22 25.52
CA SER A 207 6.53 -18.49 26.17
C SER A 207 8.00 -18.92 26.06
N THR A 208 8.70 -18.88 24.90
CA THR A 208 10.18 -19.09 24.85
C THR A 208 10.91 -18.93 23.50
N LYS A 209 10.25 -18.67 22.36
CA LYS A 209 10.91 -18.71 21.03
C LYS A 209 10.88 -17.37 20.28
N ILE A 210 11.68 -16.41 20.75
CA ILE A 210 11.92 -15.18 19.99
C ILE A 210 12.89 -15.48 18.84
N GLY A 211 12.44 -15.34 17.59
CA GLY A 211 13.33 -15.32 16.42
C GLY A 211 13.16 -16.45 15.39
N GLN A 212 12.15 -17.32 15.50
CA GLN A 212 11.81 -18.22 14.39
C GLN A 212 11.00 -17.44 13.35
N THR A 213 11.63 -17.15 12.20
CA THR A 213 10.91 -16.76 11.00
C THR A 213 10.04 -17.93 10.56
N LEU A 214 8.78 -17.66 10.22
CA LEU A 214 7.95 -18.68 9.58
C LEU A 214 8.61 -19.04 8.24
N ASP A 215 8.73 -20.34 7.97
CA ASP A 215 9.18 -20.81 6.67
C ASP A 215 8.24 -20.27 5.58
N ASP A 216 8.81 -19.85 4.45
CA ASP A 216 8.04 -19.37 3.32
C ASP A 216 7.05 -20.46 2.88
N ASP A 217 5.75 -20.16 2.96
CA ASP A 217 4.69 -21.01 2.43
C ASP A 217 4.26 -20.46 1.05
N PRO A 218 4.84 -20.98 -0.05
CA PRO A 218 4.51 -20.51 -1.39
C PRO A 218 3.03 -20.71 -1.74
N VAL A 219 2.34 -21.65 -1.07
CA VAL A 219 0.93 -21.97 -1.33
C VAL A 219 0.04 -20.79 -0.97
N LYS A 220 0.30 -20.10 0.15
CA LYS A 220 -0.51 -18.94 0.56
C LYS A 220 -0.40 -17.78 -0.43
N THR A 221 0.78 -17.56 -0.99
CA THR A 221 1.04 -16.53 -2.00
C THR A 221 0.38 -16.86 -3.35
N GLU A 222 0.42 -18.13 -3.76
CA GLU A 222 -0.27 -18.61 -4.97
C GLU A 222 -1.79 -18.44 -4.83
N GLN A 223 -2.38 -18.84 -3.70
CA GLN A 223 -3.82 -18.70 -3.45
C GLN A 223 -4.33 -17.26 -3.53
N ILE A 224 -3.57 -16.27 -3.04
CA ILE A 224 -3.94 -14.85 -3.19
C ILE A 224 -3.93 -14.46 -4.67
N SER A 225 -2.90 -14.88 -5.40
CA SER A 225 -2.72 -14.54 -6.81
C SER A 225 -3.80 -15.18 -7.70
N GLU A 226 -4.14 -16.44 -7.43
CA GLU A 226 -5.23 -17.17 -8.09
C GLU A 226 -6.59 -16.52 -7.83
N ALA A 227 -6.93 -16.21 -6.58
CA ALA A 227 -8.20 -15.55 -6.26
C ALA A 227 -8.38 -14.21 -6.98
N ILE A 228 -7.28 -13.42 -7.09
CA ILE A 228 -7.28 -12.17 -7.86
C ILE A 228 -7.45 -12.45 -9.35
N ALA A 229 -6.69 -13.40 -9.91
CA ALA A 229 -6.73 -13.76 -11.33
C ALA A 229 -8.11 -14.29 -11.75
N ASP A 230 -8.78 -15.05 -10.88
CA ASP A 230 -10.13 -15.57 -11.12
C ASP A 230 -11.18 -14.46 -11.06
N LYS A 231 -11.00 -13.46 -10.19
CA LYS A 231 -11.98 -12.39 -10.01
C LYS A 231 -11.94 -11.36 -11.12
N ILE A 232 -10.76 -10.93 -11.56
CA ILE A 232 -10.59 -9.82 -12.51
C ILE A 232 -11.42 -9.99 -13.81
N PRO A 233 -11.42 -11.15 -14.50
CA PRO A 233 -12.18 -11.34 -15.74
C PRO A 233 -13.70 -11.21 -15.57
N THR A 234 -14.21 -11.38 -14.35
CA THR A 234 -15.65 -11.25 -14.03
C THR A 234 -16.09 -9.81 -13.80
N MET A 235 -15.15 -8.86 -13.70
CA MET A 235 -15.42 -7.46 -13.39
C MET A 235 -15.54 -6.63 -14.67
N SER A 236 -16.46 -5.68 -14.67
CA SER A 236 -16.51 -4.68 -15.75
C SER A 236 -15.34 -3.70 -15.66
N SER A 237 -14.96 -3.09 -16.79
CA SER A 237 -13.91 -2.04 -16.79
C SER A 237 -14.25 -0.88 -15.87
N ALA A 238 -15.52 -0.50 -15.79
CA ALA A 238 -15.99 0.55 -14.88
C ALA A 238 -15.79 0.17 -13.41
N GLU A 239 -16.04 -1.09 -13.05
CA GLU A 239 -15.78 -1.57 -11.68
C GLU A 239 -14.30 -1.57 -11.34
N LEU A 240 -13.44 -2.03 -12.27
CA LEU A 240 -12.00 -2.05 -12.04
C LEU A 240 -11.43 -0.64 -11.88
N LEU A 241 -11.88 0.31 -12.73
CA LEU A 241 -11.50 1.72 -12.62
C LEU A 241 -12.04 2.38 -11.34
N ALA A 242 -13.14 1.89 -10.78
CA ALA A 242 -13.69 2.42 -9.53
C ALA A 242 -12.94 1.95 -8.27
N ILE A 243 -12.11 0.89 -8.34
CA ILE A 243 -11.41 0.35 -7.15
C ILE A 243 -10.52 1.40 -6.47
N PRO A 244 -9.61 2.10 -7.19
CA PRO A 244 -8.73 3.07 -6.56
C PRO A 244 -9.51 4.22 -5.93
N HIS A 245 -10.56 4.70 -6.60
CA HIS A 245 -11.42 5.77 -6.07
C HIS A 245 -12.14 5.34 -4.80
N ARG A 246 -12.71 4.13 -4.76
CA ARG A 246 -13.35 3.60 -3.56
C ARG A 246 -12.37 3.42 -2.41
N ALA A 247 -11.14 3.00 -2.70
CA ALA A 247 -10.10 2.93 -1.68
C ALA A 247 -9.79 4.32 -1.10
N LEU A 248 -9.66 5.34 -1.95
CA LEU A 248 -9.50 6.73 -1.51
C LEU A 248 -10.70 7.22 -0.69
N ASP A 249 -11.93 6.90 -1.10
CA ASP A 249 -13.15 7.25 -0.37
C ASP A 249 -13.15 6.64 1.05
N ILE A 250 -12.72 5.39 1.21
CA ILE A 250 -12.61 4.73 2.52
C ILE A 250 -11.52 5.39 3.38
N LEU A 251 -10.43 5.86 2.78
CA LEU A 251 -9.42 6.68 3.47
C LEU A 251 -9.92 8.11 3.76
N GLY A 252 -11.12 8.44 3.31
CA GLY A 252 -11.72 9.78 3.39
C GLY A 252 -11.12 10.79 2.41
N ILE A 253 -10.19 10.40 1.53
CA ILE A 253 -9.47 11.29 0.61
C ILE A 253 -10.42 11.72 -0.52
N GLU A 254 -11.18 12.79 -0.27
CA GLU A 254 -12.22 13.31 -1.16
C GLU A 254 -11.66 14.13 -2.34
N ASN A 255 -12.53 14.49 -3.29
CA ASN A 255 -12.20 15.33 -4.46
C ASN A 255 -12.04 16.80 -4.09
#